data_AF-A0A9J6AFB3-F1
#
_entry.id   AF-A0A9J6AFB3-F1
#
_cell.length_a   1.000
_cell.length_b   1.000
_cell.length_c   1.000
_cell.angle_alpha   90.00
_cell.angle_beta   90.00
_cell.angle_gamma   90.00
#
_symmetry.space_group_name_H-M   'P 1'
#
loop_
_entity.id
_entity.type
_entity.pdbx_description
1 polymer ?
#
loop_
_entity_poly.entity_id
_entity_poly.type
_entity_poly.pdbx_seq_one_letter_code
_entity_poly.pdbx_strand_id
1 'polypeptide(L)'
;MSPGISDPQLFFNQYLTPVLTSLRTRASAGGKRKFAANVFSAPDFQTIHALVQCTADLSAQGCYNCLSAVYSSLPDCECYAKRGNYHLMPSCIVRYEPYSFFNESLLAEAPPPLLSPPQPVSLLLPPPPPGKADKTPRTTTIIVVLAVTVVIFIVCIPVILMKRRKRKLVNKRESKDGLLMIKES
;
A
#
# COMPACT_ATOMS: atom_id res chain seq x y z
N MET A 1 -10.44 -16.46 19.30
CA MET A 1 -10.20 -16.67 17.86
C MET A 1 -11.42 -16.15 17.12
N SER A 2 -11.31 -15.09 16.32
CA SER A 2 -12.47 -14.57 15.60
C SER A 2 -12.71 -15.47 14.37
N PRO A 3 -13.93 -15.99 14.10
CA PRO A 3 -14.17 -17.02 13.07
C PRO A 3 -13.89 -16.50 11.66
N GLY A 4 -12.95 -17.11 10.92
CA GLY A 4 -12.52 -16.68 9.58
C GLY A 4 -13.66 -16.44 8.58
N ILE A 5 -13.36 -15.77 7.46
CA ILE A 5 -14.34 -15.50 6.41
C ILE A 5 -14.81 -16.82 5.79
N SER A 6 -16.12 -17.07 5.77
CA SER A 6 -16.72 -18.30 5.27
C SER A 6 -16.47 -18.50 3.77
N ASP A 7 -16.58 -17.42 2.99
CA ASP A 7 -16.31 -17.38 1.56
C ASP A 7 -15.27 -16.27 1.24
N PRO A 8 -13.97 -16.62 1.23
CA PRO A 8 -12.89 -15.67 0.96
C PRO A 8 -12.97 -15.02 -0.43
N GLN A 9 -13.41 -15.76 -1.45
CA GLN A 9 -13.45 -15.28 -2.83
C GLN A 9 -14.61 -14.30 -3.03
N LEU A 10 -15.78 -14.60 -2.46
CA LEU A 10 -16.93 -13.69 -2.41
C LEU A 10 -16.57 -12.39 -1.71
N PHE A 11 -15.99 -12.48 -0.51
CA PHE A 11 -15.56 -11.31 0.25
C PHE A 11 -14.62 -10.42 -0.57
N PHE A 12 -13.59 -11.00 -1.18
CA PHE A 12 -12.60 -10.24 -1.91
C PHE A 12 -13.19 -9.59 -3.18
N ASN A 13 -13.90 -10.36 -4.00
CA ASN A 13 -14.35 -9.91 -5.32
C ASN A 13 -15.58 -9.00 -5.25
N GLN A 14 -16.56 -9.31 -4.40
CA GLN A 14 -17.84 -8.60 -4.37
C GLN A 14 -17.89 -7.46 -3.35
N TYR A 15 -17.11 -7.55 -2.26
CA TYR A 15 -17.20 -6.56 -1.17
C TYR A 15 -15.95 -5.69 -1.08
N LEU A 16 -14.77 -6.29 -0.93
CA LEU A 16 -13.54 -5.54 -0.70
C LEU A 16 -13.07 -4.79 -1.96
N THR A 17 -13.02 -5.47 -3.10
CA THR A 17 -12.50 -4.93 -4.37
C THR A 17 -13.22 -3.66 -4.83
N PRO A 18 -14.57 -3.60 -4.88
CA PRO A 18 -15.27 -2.40 -5.31
C PRO A 18 -15.03 -1.22 -4.37
N VAL A 19 -14.98 -1.47 -3.06
CA VAL A 19 -14.70 -0.44 -2.05
C VAL A 19 -13.30 0.12 -2.24
N LEU A 20 -12.27 -0.73 -2.28
CA LEU A 20 -10.88 -0.27 -2.47
C LEU A 20 -10.68 0.48 -3.79
N THR A 21 -11.37 0.06 -4.85
CA THR A 21 -11.39 0.75 -6.15
C THR A 21 -11.97 2.16 -6.05
N SER A 22 -13.10 2.31 -5.34
CA SER A 22 -13.71 3.62 -5.08
C SER A 22 -12.82 4.50 -4.21
N LEU A 23 -12.26 3.94 -3.13
CA LEU A 23 -11.34 4.64 -2.23
C LEU A 23 -10.12 5.19 -2.97
N ARG A 24 -9.52 4.37 -3.84
CA ARG A 24 -8.41 4.79 -4.69
C ARG A 24 -8.77 6.01 -5.51
N THR A 25 -9.90 5.99 -6.22
CA THR A 25 -10.33 7.11 -7.06
C THR A 25 -10.51 8.39 -6.23
N ARG A 26 -11.15 8.29 -5.06
CA ARG A 26 -11.36 9.43 -4.16
C ARG A 26 -10.05 9.99 -3.60
N ALA A 27 -9.17 9.14 -3.08
CA ALA A 27 -7.88 9.56 -2.53
C ALA A 27 -6.96 10.19 -3.59
N SER A 28 -7.05 9.70 -4.84
CA SER A 28 -6.27 10.21 -5.97
C SER A 28 -6.78 11.54 -6.51
N ALA A 29 -8.11 11.77 -6.47
CA ALA A 29 -8.74 12.95 -7.03
C ALA A 29 -8.35 14.28 -6.36
N GLY A 30 -7.89 14.26 -5.10
CA GLY A 30 -7.31 15.45 -4.45
C GLY A 30 -7.66 15.59 -2.97
N GLY A 31 -7.28 16.73 -2.40
CA GLY A 31 -7.36 17.02 -0.97
C GLY A 31 -5.97 17.05 -0.33
N LYS A 32 -5.78 17.89 0.71
CA LYS A 32 -4.47 18.12 1.36
C LYS A 32 -3.84 16.84 1.91
N ARG A 33 -4.67 15.86 2.31
CA ARG A 33 -4.24 14.61 2.94
C ARG A 33 -4.29 13.37 2.03
N LYS A 34 -4.79 13.52 0.78
CA LYS A 34 -4.93 12.43 -0.23
C LYS A 34 -5.37 11.10 0.37
N PHE A 35 -6.46 11.12 1.12
CA PHE A 35 -6.99 9.96 1.83
C PHE A 35 -8.47 9.76 1.48
N ALA A 36 -8.94 8.54 1.64
CA ALA A 36 -10.35 8.21 1.57
C ALA A 36 -10.63 7.04 2.48
N ALA A 37 -11.80 7.04 3.13
CA ALA A 37 -12.25 5.95 3.96
C ALA A 37 -13.69 5.55 3.64
N ASN A 38 -14.05 4.34 4.04
CA ASN A 38 -15.42 3.82 3.97
C ASN A 38 -15.64 2.81 5.10
N VAL A 39 -16.89 2.66 5.52
CA VAL A 39 -17.35 1.57 6.39
C VAL A 39 -18.42 0.82 5.63
N PHE A 40 -18.28 -0.49 5.51
CA PHE A 40 -19.21 -1.32 4.75
C PHE A 40 -19.47 -2.65 5.44
N SER A 41 -20.64 -3.21 5.17
CA SER A 41 -21.01 -4.54 5.64
C SER A 41 -20.58 -5.60 4.62
N ALA A 42 -19.98 -6.67 5.12
CA ALA A 42 -19.49 -7.81 4.37
C ALA A 42 -20.23 -9.09 4.83
N PRO A 43 -20.03 -10.25 4.16
CA PRO A 43 -20.61 -11.51 4.58
C PRO A 43 -20.32 -11.85 6.05
N ASP A 44 -21.10 -12.77 6.60
CA ASP A 44 -21.01 -13.20 8.02
C ASP A 44 -21.24 -12.06 9.03
N PHE A 45 -22.08 -11.08 8.67
CA PHE A 45 -22.43 -9.90 9.49
C PHE A 45 -21.21 -9.08 9.93
N GLN A 46 -20.17 -9.04 9.11
CA GLN A 46 -18.93 -8.33 9.44
C GLN A 46 -19.00 -6.87 8.97
N THR A 47 -18.77 -5.94 9.89
CA THR A 47 -18.48 -4.55 9.55
C THR A 47 -16.99 -4.40 9.26
N ILE A 48 -16.65 -3.85 8.11
CA ILE A 48 -15.27 -3.58 7.72
C ILE A 48 -15.07 -2.07 7.60
N HIS A 49 -14.06 -1.57 8.29
CA HIS A 49 -13.57 -0.21 8.18
C HIS A 49 -12.40 -0.26 7.18
N ALA A 50 -12.42 0.56 6.14
CA ALA A 50 -11.38 0.60 5.12
C ALA A 50 -10.91 2.04 4.88
N LEU A 51 -9.59 2.21 4.73
CA LEU A 51 -8.94 3.47 4.48
C LEU A 51 -7.78 3.28 3.50
N VAL A 52 -7.65 4.23 2.58
CA VAL A 52 -6.45 4.37 1.76
C VAL A 52 -5.91 5.78 1.90
N GLN A 53 -4.59 5.93 1.79
CA GLN A 53 -3.95 7.24 1.82
C GLN A 53 -2.69 7.23 0.98
N CYS A 54 -2.43 8.34 0.29
CA CYS A 54 -1.19 8.62 -0.42
C CYS A 54 -0.40 9.71 0.31
N THR A 55 0.91 9.75 0.10
CA THR A 55 1.72 10.88 0.55
C THR A 55 1.39 12.14 -0.25
N ALA A 56 1.45 13.30 0.41
CA ALA A 56 0.97 14.57 -0.16
C ALA A 56 1.74 15.03 -1.41
N ASP A 57 2.98 14.55 -1.59
CA ASP A 57 3.88 14.85 -2.70
C ASP A 57 3.50 14.16 -4.02
N LEU A 58 2.67 13.12 -3.99
CA LEU A 58 2.27 12.41 -5.19
C LEU A 58 1.29 13.22 -6.06
N SER A 59 1.47 13.17 -7.38
CA SER A 59 0.43 13.58 -8.33
C SER A 59 -0.83 12.71 -8.20
N ALA A 60 -1.95 13.15 -8.76
CA ALA A 60 -3.19 12.35 -8.78
C ALA A 60 -2.94 10.97 -9.43
N GLN A 61 -2.25 10.96 -10.57
CA GLN A 61 -1.88 9.72 -11.27
C GLN A 61 -0.90 8.87 -10.44
N GLY A 62 0.08 9.51 -9.78
CA GLY A 62 1.03 8.80 -8.92
C GLY A 62 0.33 8.09 -7.76
N CYS A 63 -0.62 8.76 -7.11
CA CYS A 63 -1.45 8.18 -6.06
C CYS A 63 -2.29 7.00 -6.58
N TYR A 64 -2.95 7.19 -7.73
CA TYR A 64 -3.75 6.15 -8.37
C TYR A 64 -2.93 4.89 -8.68
N ASN A 65 -1.73 5.08 -9.24
CA ASN A 65 -0.83 4.00 -9.60
C ASN A 65 -0.31 3.27 -8.36
N CYS A 66 0.09 4.01 -7.32
CA CYS A 66 0.58 3.40 -6.07
C CYS A 66 -0.49 2.50 -5.44
N LEU A 67 -1.72 3.00 -5.30
CA LEU A 67 -2.82 2.22 -4.73
C LEU A 67 -3.24 1.04 -5.61
N SER A 68 -3.14 1.18 -6.94
CA SER A 68 -3.41 0.08 -7.87
C SER A 68 -2.36 -1.04 -7.75
N ALA A 69 -1.09 -0.70 -7.54
CA ALA A 69 -0.04 -1.69 -7.32
C ALA A 69 -0.28 -2.52 -6.05
N VAL A 70 -0.73 -1.88 -4.96
CA VAL A 70 -1.15 -2.60 -3.74
C VAL A 70 -2.27 -3.57 -4.07
N TYR A 71 -3.33 -3.09 -4.71
CA TYR A 71 -4.50 -3.90 -5.07
C TYR A 71 -4.13 -5.13 -5.89
N SER A 72 -3.30 -4.97 -6.92
CA SER A 72 -2.85 -6.08 -7.78
C SER A 72 -2.02 -7.13 -7.04
N SER A 73 -1.41 -6.78 -5.90
CA SER A 73 -0.62 -7.71 -5.09
C SER A 73 -1.42 -8.46 -4.02
N LEU A 74 -2.65 -8.03 -3.72
CA LEU A 74 -3.48 -8.64 -2.67
C LEU A 74 -3.83 -10.12 -2.94
N PRO A 75 -4.13 -10.55 -4.17
CA PRO A 75 -4.43 -11.96 -4.47
C PRO A 75 -3.25 -12.91 -4.17
N ASP A 76 -2.02 -12.44 -4.36
CA ASP A 76 -0.81 -13.25 -4.21
C ASP A 76 -0.25 -13.25 -2.78
N CYS A 77 -0.84 -12.47 -1.87
CA CYS A 77 -0.34 -12.34 -0.51
C CYS A 77 -0.93 -13.41 0.42
N GLU A 78 -0.17 -13.83 1.43
CA GLU A 78 -0.69 -14.69 2.54
C GLU A 78 -1.82 -14.01 3.34
N CYS A 79 -2.06 -12.73 3.07
CA CYS A 79 -3.14 -11.93 3.60
C CYS A 79 -4.40 -11.89 2.73
N TYR A 80 -4.43 -12.65 1.63
CA TYR A 80 -5.58 -12.74 0.74
C TYR A 80 -6.84 -13.05 1.54
N ALA A 81 -7.88 -12.23 1.32
CA ALA A 81 -9.19 -12.37 1.92
C ALA A 81 -9.19 -12.56 3.45
N LYS A 82 -8.16 -12.07 4.16
CA LYS A 82 -8.24 -11.90 5.61
C LYS A 82 -9.22 -10.78 5.92
N ARG A 83 -9.86 -10.84 7.10
CA ARG A 83 -10.78 -9.78 7.59
C ARG A 83 -10.11 -8.44 7.84
N GLY A 84 -8.82 -8.47 8.13
CA GLY A 84 -8.03 -7.29 8.39
C GLY A 84 -6.69 -7.41 7.70
N ASN A 85 -6.21 -6.30 7.16
CA ASN A 85 -4.92 -6.21 6.52
C ASN A 85 -4.41 -4.77 6.53
N TYR A 86 -3.09 -4.63 6.64
CA TYR A 86 -2.41 -3.37 6.54
C TYR A 86 -1.24 -3.50 5.56
N HIS A 87 -1.42 -2.96 4.35
CA HIS A 87 -0.38 -2.86 3.34
C HIS A 87 0.27 -1.48 3.37
N LEU A 88 1.57 -1.46 3.65
CA LEU A 88 2.40 -0.28 3.66
C LEU A 88 3.32 -0.27 2.42
N MET A 89 3.19 0.77 1.59
CA MET A 89 4.18 1.13 0.58
C MET A 89 4.83 2.48 0.93
N PRO A 90 6.00 2.82 0.37
CA PRO A 90 6.67 4.09 0.67
C PRO A 90 5.80 5.33 0.47
N SER A 91 4.86 5.30 -0.49
CA SER A 91 4.08 6.48 -0.89
C SER A 91 2.56 6.30 -0.78
N CYS A 92 2.08 5.12 -0.37
CA CYS A 92 0.66 4.90 -0.13
C CYS A 92 0.41 3.74 0.84
N ILE A 93 -0.76 3.76 1.46
CA ILE A 93 -1.23 2.73 2.39
C ILE A 93 -2.62 2.26 2.00
N VAL A 94 -2.88 0.97 2.24
CA VAL A 94 -4.22 0.39 2.21
C VAL A 94 -4.40 -0.36 3.52
N ARG A 95 -5.41 0.03 4.30
CA ARG A 95 -5.74 -0.62 5.55
C ARG A 95 -7.22 -0.93 5.60
N TYR A 96 -7.57 -2.14 5.97
CA TYR A 96 -8.94 -2.47 6.32
C TYR A 96 -8.95 -3.40 7.54
N GLU A 97 -9.94 -3.26 8.40
CA GLU A 97 -10.03 -3.96 9.69
C GLU A 97 -11.49 -4.20 10.05
N PRO A 98 -11.80 -5.23 10.86
CA PRO A 98 -13.14 -5.47 11.40
C PRO A 98 -13.49 -4.57 12.60
N TYR A 99 -12.66 -3.58 12.89
CA TYR A 99 -12.84 -2.61 13.97
C TYR A 99 -12.45 -1.21 13.49
N SER A 100 -13.00 -0.18 14.12
CA SER A 100 -12.70 1.20 13.78
C SER A 100 -11.25 1.56 14.16
N PHE A 101 -10.52 2.19 13.24
CA PHE A 101 -9.13 2.63 13.45
C PHE A 101 -8.86 4.05 12.92
N PHE A 102 -9.91 4.73 12.44
CA PHE A 102 -9.86 6.12 12.01
C PHE A 102 -11.07 6.85 12.60
N ASN A 103 -10.97 8.18 12.71
CA ASN A 103 -12.11 8.96 13.15
C ASN A 103 -13.18 8.99 12.05
N GLU A 104 -14.33 8.39 12.30
CA GLU A 104 -15.43 8.27 11.33
C GLU A 104 -16.06 9.61 10.97
N SER A 105 -15.86 10.67 11.78
CA SER A 105 -16.23 12.03 11.38
C SER A 105 -15.53 12.49 10.10
N LEU A 106 -14.41 11.86 9.72
CA LEU A 106 -13.70 12.13 8.47
C LEU A 106 -14.40 11.56 7.23
N LEU A 107 -15.37 10.64 7.39
CA LEU A 107 -16.21 10.14 6.29
C LEU A 107 -17.16 11.20 5.76
N ALA A 108 -17.48 12.21 6.58
CA ALA A 108 -18.34 13.33 6.23
C ALA A 108 -17.62 14.41 5.41
N GLU A 109 -16.32 14.28 5.13
CA GLU A 109 -15.56 15.20 4.27
C GLU A 109 -15.83 14.91 2.77
N ALA A 110 -17.10 14.76 2.41
CA ALA A 110 -17.56 15.08 1.07
C ALA A 110 -17.65 16.62 0.99
N PRO A 111 -17.12 17.29 -0.05
CA PRO A 111 -17.36 18.71 -0.22
C PRO A 111 -18.88 18.95 -0.21
N PRO A 112 -19.41 19.89 0.58
CA PRO A 112 -20.79 20.33 0.40
C PRO A 112 -20.96 20.75 -1.08
N PRO A 113 -22.08 20.41 -1.73
CA PRO A 113 -22.30 20.77 -3.13
C PRO A 113 -22.18 22.29 -3.28
N LEU A 114 -21.19 22.73 -4.06
CA LEU A 114 -21.05 24.13 -4.48
C LEU A 114 -22.25 24.49 -5.36
N LEU A 115 -23.27 25.11 -4.77
CA LEU A 115 -24.25 25.88 -5.53
C LEU A 115 -23.59 27.22 -5.92
N SER A 116 -23.47 27.41 -7.23
CA SER A 116 -22.68 28.41 -7.97
C SER A 116 -23.12 29.90 -7.82
N PRO A 117 -22.29 30.86 -8.29
CA PRO A 117 -22.32 32.32 -7.98
C PRO A 117 -22.92 33.19 -9.13
N PRO A 118 -22.96 34.56 -9.06
CA PRO A 118 -21.79 35.41 -9.40
C PRO A 118 -21.67 36.76 -8.63
N GLN A 119 -20.45 37.33 -8.52
CA GLN A 119 -20.08 38.70 -8.98
C GLN A 119 -18.67 39.16 -8.50
N PRO A 120 -18.03 40.12 -9.20
CA PRO A 120 -16.58 40.32 -9.22
C PRO A 120 -16.12 41.57 -8.46
N VAL A 121 -14.98 41.48 -7.74
CA VAL A 121 -14.14 42.65 -7.44
C VAL A 121 -12.68 42.22 -7.47
N SER A 122 -11.97 42.63 -8.51
CA SER A 122 -10.50 42.65 -8.56
C SER A 122 -9.99 43.75 -7.65
N LEU A 123 -9.08 43.48 -6.71
CA LEU A 123 -8.02 44.43 -6.36
C LEU A 123 -6.72 43.69 -5.99
N LEU A 124 -5.75 43.94 -6.87
CA LEU A 124 -4.32 43.69 -6.81
C LEU A 124 -3.74 43.77 -5.39
N LEU A 125 -3.13 42.69 -4.89
CA LEU A 125 -2.08 42.78 -3.86
C LEU A 125 -0.71 42.53 -4.53
N PRO A 126 0.29 43.41 -4.32
CA PRO A 126 1.62 43.25 -4.89
C PRO A 126 2.38 42.05 -4.29
N PRO A 127 3.33 41.44 -5.03
CA PRO A 127 4.04 40.24 -4.61
C PRO A 127 5.05 40.52 -3.47
N PRO A 128 5.18 39.63 -2.47
CA PRO A 128 6.25 39.71 -1.48
C PRO A 128 7.63 39.31 -2.08
N PRO A 129 8.74 39.83 -1.52
CA PRO A 129 10.09 39.74 -2.10
C PRO A 129 10.68 38.31 -2.13
N PRO A 130 11.69 38.06 -3.00
CA PRO A 130 12.28 36.74 -3.18
C PRO A 130 13.04 36.28 -1.92
N GLY A 131 12.48 35.27 -1.25
CA GLY A 131 13.12 34.55 -0.16
C GLY A 131 14.33 33.77 -0.67
N LYS A 132 15.49 34.04 -0.06
CA LYS A 132 16.79 33.47 -0.39
C LYS A 132 16.78 31.95 -0.31
N ALA A 133 17.42 31.32 -1.28
CA ALA A 133 17.69 29.89 -1.30
C ALA A 133 18.74 29.54 -0.23
N ASP A 134 18.32 28.92 0.86
CA ASP A 134 19.24 28.28 1.79
C ASP A 134 19.71 26.95 1.19
N LYS A 135 20.93 26.98 0.65
CA LYS A 135 21.73 25.78 0.34
C LYS A 135 22.61 25.46 1.54
N THR A 136 22.29 24.39 2.25
CA THR A 136 23.18 23.76 3.25
C THR A 136 22.92 22.25 3.29
N PRO A 137 23.88 21.42 3.72
CA PRO A 137 24.57 20.48 2.83
C PRO A 137 23.89 19.11 2.77
N ARG A 138 23.54 18.67 1.55
CA ARG A 138 23.17 17.28 1.23
C ARG A 138 24.42 16.40 1.16
N THR A 139 25.12 16.24 2.28
CA THR A 139 26.27 15.32 2.36
C THR A 139 26.06 14.25 3.42
N THR A 140 25.33 14.52 4.49
CA THR A 140 25.04 13.54 5.55
C THR A 140 23.99 12.49 5.13
N THR A 141 22.97 12.88 4.35
CA THR A 141 21.93 11.94 3.88
C THR A 141 22.46 10.91 2.88
N ILE A 142 23.45 11.28 2.07
CA ILE A 142 24.06 10.37 1.08
C ILE A 142 24.89 9.30 1.79
N ILE A 143 25.64 9.66 2.85
CA ILE A 143 26.49 8.72 3.59
C ILE A 143 25.64 7.65 4.30
N VAL A 144 24.52 8.04 4.92
CA VAL A 144 23.65 7.08 5.62
C VAL A 144 22.99 6.12 4.62
N VAL A 145 22.51 6.62 3.47
CA VAL A 145 21.90 5.78 2.44
C VAL A 145 22.93 4.82 1.82
N LEU A 146 24.15 5.29 1.53
CA LEU A 146 25.24 4.44 1.03
C LEU A 146 25.65 3.38 2.07
N ALA A 147 25.74 3.74 3.35
CA ALA A 147 26.07 2.78 4.40
C ALA A 147 25.00 1.69 4.54
N VAL A 148 23.72 2.06 4.57
CA VAL A 148 22.61 1.11 4.71
C VAL A 148 22.52 0.18 3.51
N THR A 149 22.64 0.71 2.29
CA THR A 149 22.61 -0.11 1.07
C THR A 149 23.76 -1.11 1.04
N VAL A 150 24.99 -0.69 1.36
CA VAL A 150 26.16 -1.58 1.42
C VAL A 150 25.97 -2.67 2.47
N VAL A 151 25.50 -2.35 3.68
CA VAL A 151 25.25 -3.34 4.74
C VAL A 151 24.19 -4.36 4.30
N ILE A 152 23.10 -3.92 3.66
CA ILE A 152 22.07 -4.82 3.14
C ILE A 152 22.66 -5.77 2.08
N PHE A 153 23.45 -5.27 1.13
CA PHE A 153 24.09 -6.15 0.14
C PHE A 153 25.06 -7.14 0.80
N ILE A 154 25.88 -6.70 1.75
CA ILE A 154 26.82 -7.55 2.47
C ILE A 154 26.11 -8.65 3.26
N VAL A 155 24.92 -8.41 3.81
CA VAL A 155 24.18 -9.42 4.58
C VAL A 155 23.31 -10.29 3.67
N CYS A 156 22.56 -9.69 2.75
CA CYS A 156 21.61 -10.41 1.91
C CYS A 156 22.31 -11.30 0.86
N ILE A 157 23.40 -10.87 0.24
CA ILE A 157 24.10 -11.66 -0.78
C ILE A 157 24.59 -13.01 -0.21
N PRO A 158 25.35 -13.09 0.90
CA PRO A 158 25.77 -14.36 1.47
C PRO A 158 24.59 -15.22 1.91
N VAL A 159 23.53 -14.65 2.50
CA VAL A 159 22.33 -15.41 2.88
C VAL A 159 21.65 -16.03 1.65
N ILE A 160 21.51 -15.27 0.56
CA ILE A 160 20.94 -15.75 -0.71
C ILE A 160 21.83 -16.84 -1.31
N LEU A 161 23.16 -16.65 -1.33
CA LEU A 161 24.11 -17.63 -1.83
C LEU A 161 24.12 -18.90 -0.99
N MET A 162 24.05 -18.80 0.34
CA MET A 162 23.95 -19.94 1.25
C MET A 162 22.63 -20.70 1.04
N LYS A 163 21.50 -20.01 0.92
CA LYS A 163 20.21 -20.63 0.58
C LYS A 163 20.25 -21.31 -0.79
N ARG A 164 20.92 -20.71 -1.79
CA ARG A 164 21.10 -21.31 -3.12
C ARG A 164 21.99 -22.55 -3.08
N ARG A 165 23.10 -22.53 -2.33
CA ARG A 165 23.97 -23.69 -2.14
C ARG A 165 23.24 -24.83 -1.43
N LYS A 166 22.47 -24.54 -0.36
CA LYS A 166 21.63 -25.56 0.31
C LYS A 166 20.61 -26.17 -0.64
N ARG A 167 19.88 -25.38 -1.42
CA ARG A 167 18.92 -25.88 -2.43
C ARG A 167 19.59 -26.78 -3.48
N LYS A 168 20.78 -26.40 -3.98
CA LYS A 168 21.54 -27.24 -4.92
C LYS A 168 21.95 -28.58 -4.31
N LEU A 169 22.30 -28.63 -3.02
CA LEU A 169 22.65 -29.87 -2.33
C LEU A 169 21.43 -30.79 -2.12
N VAL A 170 20.28 -30.22 -1.78
CA VAL A 170 19.01 -30.97 -1.64
C VAL A 170 18.61 -31.56 -2.98
N ASN A 171 18.58 -30.78 -4.07
CA ASN A 171 18.24 -31.28 -5.40
C ASN A 171 19.22 -32.36 -5.90
N LYS A 172 20.52 -32.25 -5.56
CA LYS A 172 21.51 -33.26 -5.92
C LYS A 172 21.35 -34.56 -5.13
N ARG A 173 20.81 -34.51 -3.91
CA ARG A 173 20.47 -35.70 -3.11
C ARG A 173 19.24 -36.39 -3.70
N GLU A 174 18.17 -35.63 -3.97
CA GLU A 174 16.95 -36.19 -4.58
C GLU A 174 17.21 -36.82 -5.96
N SER A 175 18.08 -36.20 -6.78
CA SER A 175 18.49 -36.78 -8.06
C SER A 175 19.30 -38.07 -7.94
N LYS A 176 20.06 -38.25 -6.85
CA LYS A 176 20.80 -39.50 -6.59
C LYS A 176 19.88 -40.59 -6.08
N ASP A 177 18.97 -40.25 -5.17
CA ASP A 177 18.02 -41.19 -4.59
C ASP A 177 17.05 -41.70 -5.69
N GLY A 178 16.58 -40.81 -6.58
CA GLY A 178 15.77 -41.20 -7.73
C GLY A 178 16.50 -42.09 -8.75
N LEU A 179 17.80 -41.88 -8.96
CA LEU A 179 18.61 -42.74 -9.84
C LEU A 179 18.87 -44.13 -9.21
N LEU A 180 18.97 -44.21 -7.88
CA LEU A 180 19.14 -45.49 -7.18
C LEU A 180 17.88 -46.37 -7.34
N MET A 181 16.71 -45.76 -7.19
CA MET A 181 15.42 -46.46 -7.30
C MET A 181 15.15 -47.04 -8.71
N ILE A 182 15.64 -46.39 -9.77
CA ILE A 182 15.49 -46.88 -11.15
C ILE A 182 16.38 -48.11 -11.42
N LYS A 183 17.48 -48.28 -10.67
CA LYS A 183 18.44 -49.37 -10.88
C LYS A 183 18.09 -50.66 -10.13
N GLU A 184 17.16 -50.58 -9.17
CA GLU A 184 16.68 -51.72 -8.37
C GLU A 184 15.35 -52.32 -8.87
N SER A 185 14.79 -51.80 -9.96
CA SER A 185 13.58 -52.31 -10.63
C SER A 185 13.90 -52.99 -11.95
#